data_AF-A0A943FEN0-F1
#
_entry.id   AF-A0A943FEN0-F1
#
_cell.length_a   1.000
_cell.length_b   1.000
_cell.length_c   1.000
_cell.angle_alpha   90.00
_cell.angle_beta   90.00
_cell.angle_gamma   90.00
#
_symmetry.space_group_name_H-M   'P 1'
#
loop_
_entity.id
_entity.type
_entity.pdbx_description
1 polymer ?
#
loop_
_entity_poly.entity_id
_entity_poly.type
_entity_poly.pdbx_seq_one_letter_code
_entity_poly.pdbx_strand_id
1 'polypeptide(L)'
;EVMNLIVRANQKQMEEEKNMCEALNELFAEELKEADLRGRKEGRREGRREGIIQGENSGIKLAKKVFKLTAKGCPVENIAQECGISVEKVKEILE
;
A
#
# COMPACT_ATOMS: atom_id res chain seq x y z
N GLU A 1 45.38 -28.14 -23.67
CA GLU A 1 44.30 -28.91 -24.33
C GLU A 1 43.12 -29.22 -23.41
N VAL A 2 43.32 -29.73 -22.19
CA VAL A 2 42.24 -30.04 -21.23
C VAL A 2 41.48 -28.79 -20.74
N MET A 3 42.18 -27.71 -20.40
CA MET A 3 41.54 -26.49 -19.90
C MET A 3 40.56 -25.86 -20.92
N ASN A 4 40.92 -25.85 -22.21
CA ASN A 4 40.06 -25.33 -23.27
C ASN A 4 38.80 -26.21 -23.47
N LEU A 5 38.90 -27.52 -23.24
CA LEU A 5 37.75 -28.43 -23.29
C LEU A 5 36.79 -28.16 -22.12
N ILE A 6 37.32 -27.95 -20.91
CA ILE A 6 36.52 -27.62 -19.72
C ILE A 6 35.77 -26.31 -19.91
N VAL A 7 36.46 -25.26 -20.39
CA VAL A 7 35.82 -23.95 -20.62
C VAL A 7 34.67 -24.05 -21.62
N ARG A 8 34.85 -24.81 -22.71
CA ARG A 8 33.79 -25.02 -23.72
C ARG A 8 32.62 -25.83 -23.17
N ALA A 9 32.88 -26.88 -22.38
CA ALA A 9 31.84 -27.68 -21.76
C ALA A 9 31.01 -26.84 -20.78
N ASN A 10 31.66 -26.07 -19.92
CA ASN A 10 30.99 -25.18 -18.97
C ASN A 10 30.18 -24.10 -19.70
N GLN A 11 30.70 -23.53 -20.79
CA GLN A 11 29.96 -22.55 -21.59
C GLN A 11 28.67 -23.14 -22.16
N LYS A 12 28.73 -24.37 -22.68
CA LYS A 12 27.55 -25.06 -23.22
C LYS A 12 26.51 -25.33 -22.13
N GLN A 13 26.95 -25.78 -20.95
CA GLN A 13 26.05 -25.99 -19.81
C GLN A 13 25.36 -24.69 -19.37
N MET A 14 26.10 -23.58 -19.29
CA MET A 14 25.52 -22.26 -18.97
C MET A 14 24.49 -21.80 -20.01
N GLU A 15 24.72 -22.08 -21.29
CA GLU A 15 23.78 -21.74 -22.36
C GLU A 15 22.52 -22.59 -22.30
N GLU A 16 22.64 -23.89 -22.02
CA GLU A 16 21.50 -24.80 -21.81
C GLU A 16 20.67 -24.37 -20.58
N GLU A 17 21.32 -24.01 -19.47
CA GLU A 17 20.64 -23.49 -18.27
C GLU A 17 19.91 -22.17 -18.55
N LYS A 18 20.54 -21.25 -19.29
CA LYS A 18 19.93 -19.98 -19.67
C LYS A 18 18.70 -20.20 -20.54
N ASN A 19 18.79 -21.06 -21.56
CA ASN A 19 17.68 -21.36 -22.45
C ASN A 19 16.51 -22.01 -21.70
N MET A 20 16.78 -22.88 -20.73
CA MET A 20 15.74 -23.42 -19.86
C MET A 20 15.08 -22.34 -19.02
N CYS A 21 15.85 -21.42 -18.43
CA CYS A 21 15.29 -20.30 -17.67
C CYS A 21 14.40 -19.40 -18.53
N GLU A 22 14.82 -19.11 -19.77
CA GLU A 22 14.04 -18.32 -20.73
C GLU A 22 12.73 -19.04 -21.10
N ALA A 23 12.79 -20.33 -21.43
CA ALA A 23 11.59 -21.12 -21.73
C ALA A 23 10.62 -21.20 -20.55
N LEU A 24 11.12 -21.30 -19.31
CA LEU A 24 10.28 -21.25 -18.11
C LEU A 24 9.63 -19.86 -17.96
N ASN A 25 10.38 -18.78 -18.14
CA ASN A 25 9.83 -17.43 -18.07
C ASN A 25 8.75 -17.19 -19.13
N GLU A 26 8.96 -17.67 -20.36
CA GLU A 26 7.96 -17.61 -21.43
C GLU A 26 6.72 -18.44 -21.09
N LEU A 27 6.91 -19.65 -20.55
CA LEU A 27 5.82 -20.54 -20.16
C LEU A 27 4.91 -19.89 -19.10
N PHE A 28 5.49 -19.21 -18.11
CA PHE A 28 4.78 -18.59 -17.00
C PHE A 28 4.48 -17.09 -17.21
N ALA A 29 4.83 -16.50 -18.36
CA ALA A 29 4.81 -15.05 -18.56
C ALA A 29 3.42 -14.44 -18.28
N GLU A 30 2.37 -15.05 -18.81
CA GLU A 30 1.00 -14.57 -18.62
C GLU A 30 0.51 -14.82 -17.19
N GLU A 31 0.82 -15.97 -16.59
CA GLU A 31 0.40 -16.29 -15.22
C GLU A 31 1.06 -15.35 -14.20
N LEU A 32 2.33 -15.00 -14.40
CA LEU A 32 3.05 -14.01 -13.59
C LEU A 32 2.41 -12.61 -13.73
N LYS A 33 2.07 -12.21 -14.95
CA LYS A 33 1.40 -10.92 -15.22
C LYS A 33 0.01 -10.86 -14.62
N GLU A 34 -0.77 -11.93 -14.72
CA GLU A 34 -2.07 -12.04 -14.08
C GLU A 34 -1.95 -12.01 -12.55
N ALA A 35 -0.95 -12.70 -11.98
CA ALA A 35 -0.69 -12.70 -10.55
C ALA A 35 -0.34 -11.28 -10.05
N ASP A 36 0.52 -10.53 -10.76
CA ASP A 36 0.82 -9.13 -10.44
C ASP A 36 -0.45 -8.26 -10.53
N LEU A 37 -1.25 -8.42 -11.58
CA LEU A 37 -2.48 -7.65 -11.74
C LEU A 37 -3.49 -7.95 -10.61
N ARG A 38 -3.68 -9.23 -10.27
CA ARG A 38 -4.54 -9.66 -9.15
C ARG A 38 -4.03 -9.09 -7.84
N GLY A 39 -2.73 -9.23 -7.54
CA GLY A 39 -2.11 -8.72 -6.32
C GLY A 39 -2.29 -7.21 -6.17
N ARG A 40 -2.05 -6.43 -7.24
CA ARG A 40 -2.28 -4.98 -7.23
C ARG A 40 -3.74 -4.62 -7.01
N LYS A 41 -4.66 -5.32 -7.68
CA LYS A 41 -6.11 -5.08 -7.55
C LYS A 41 -6.59 -5.38 -6.13
N GLU A 42 -6.15 -6.49 -5.56
CA GLU A 42 -6.50 -6.89 -4.20
C GLU A 42 -5.92 -5.93 -3.17
N GLY A 43 -4.62 -5.60 -3.27
CA GLY A 43 -3.97 -4.65 -2.37
C GLY A 43 -4.63 -3.27 -2.41
N ARG A 44 -5.01 -2.76 -3.60
CA ARG A 44 -5.76 -1.50 -3.69
C ARG A 44 -7.15 -1.58 -3.05
N ARG A 45 -7.85 -2.70 -3.22
CA ARG A 45 -9.18 -2.90 -2.63
C ARG A 45 -9.10 -2.98 -1.11
N GLU A 46 -8.12 -3.72 -0.59
CA GLU A 46 -7.89 -3.86 0.84
C GLU A 46 -7.47 -2.54 1.47
N GLY A 47 -6.44 -1.88 0.94
CA GLY A 47 -5.99 -0.59 1.46
C GLY A 47 -7.07 0.49 1.41
N ARG A 48 -7.94 0.49 0.39
CA ARG A 48 -9.10 1.40 0.34
C ARG A 48 -10.11 1.09 1.44
N ARG A 49 -10.41 -0.20 1.67
CA ARG A 49 -11.36 -0.61 2.71
C ARG A 49 -10.83 -0.24 4.09
N GLU A 50 -9.57 -0.56 4.37
CA GLU A 50 -8.92 -0.22 5.65
C GLU A 50 -8.86 1.29 5.86
N GLY A 51 -8.50 2.04 4.83
CA GLY A 51 -8.47 3.50 4.89
C GLY A 51 -9.83 4.13 5.17
N ILE A 52 -10.92 3.60 4.60
CA ILE A 52 -12.28 4.03 4.90
C ILE A 52 -12.63 3.75 6.36
N ILE A 53 -12.42 2.51 6.83
CA ILE A 53 -12.75 2.12 8.22
C ILE A 53 -11.93 2.94 9.22
N GLN A 54 -10.65 3.15 8.97
CA GLN A 54 -9.78 3.96 9.81
C GLN A 54 -10.21 5.44 9.80
N GLY A 55 -10.54 5.97 8.61
CA GLY A 55 -11.03 7.33 8.42
C GLY A 55 -12.33 7.58 9.18
N GLU A 56 -13.32 6.70 9.04
CA GLU A 56 -14.60 6.77 9.75
C GLU A 56 -14.40 6.73 11.26
N ASN A 57 -13.63 5.78 11.78
CA ASN A 57 -13.36 5.67 13.21
C ASN A 57 -12.62 6.90 13.76
N SER A 58 -11.67 7.44 13.01
CA SER A 58 -10.91 8.63 13.40
C SER A 58 -11.81 9.88 13.37
N GLY A 59 -12.64 10.02 12.34
CA GLY A 59 -13.62 11.09 12.20
C GLY A 59 -14.66 11.09 13.32
N ILE A 60 -15.24 9.92 13.63
CA ILE A 60 -16.21 9.78 14.74
C ILE A 60 -15.56 10.15 16.09
N LYS A 61 -14.32 9.70 16.34
CA LYS A 61 -13.60 10.05 17.58
C LYS A 61 -13.34 11.56 17.67
N LEU A 62 -12.91 12.18 16.57
CA LEU A 62 -12.65 13.61 16.48
C LEU A 62 -13.93 14.41 16.75
N ALA A 63 -15.02 14.10 16.04
CA ALA A 63 -16.31 14.76 16.23
C ALA A 63 -16.82 14.63 17.67
N LYS A 64 -16.76 13.42 18.26
CA LYS A 64 -17.10 13.20 19.67
C LYS A 64 -16.28 14.07 20.61
N LYS A 65 -14.98 14.25 20.36
CA LYS A 65 -14.10 15.12 21.16
C LYS A 65 -14.52 16.58 21.01
N VAL A 66 -14.76 17.06 19.79
CA VAL A 66 -15.21 18.43 19.50
C VAL A 66 -16.54 18.74 20.20
N PHE A 67 -17.54 17.88 20.08
CA PHE A 67 -18.83 18.07 20.78
C PHE A 67 -18.66 18.05 22.30
N LYS A 68 -17.82 17.18 22.85
CA LYS A 68 -17.54 17.13 24.29
C LYS A 68 -16.89 18.42 24.81
N LEU A 69 -15.96 19.01 24.07
CA LEU A 69 -15.32 20.27 24.46
C LEU A 69 -16.26 21.46 24.29
N THR A 70 -17.08 21.45 23.24
CA THR A 70 -18.10 22.47 23.01
C THR A 70 -19.14 22.46 24.13
N ALA A 71 -19.60 21.28 24.56
CA ALA A 71 -20.53 21.13 25.68
C ALA A 71 -19.95 21.60 27.03
N LYS A 72 -18.62 21.66 27.17
CA LYS A 72 -17.94 22.25 28.34
C LYS A 72 -17.82 23.78 28.27
N GLY A 73 -18.25 24.40 27.17
CA GLY A 73 -18.12 25.84 26.95
C GLY A 73 -16.71 26.28 26.52
N CYS A 74 -15.88 25.37 26.02
CA CYS A 74 -14.57 25.75 25.49
C CYS A 74 -14.71 26.59 24.21
N PRO A 75 -13.93 27.67 24.03
CA PRO A 75 -13.94 28.47 22.81
C PRO A 75 -13.36 27.68 21.63
N VAL A 76 -13.84 27.98 20.42
CA VAL A 76 -13.54 27.23 19.20
C VAL A 76 -12.04 27.19 18.89
N GLU A 77 -11.31 28.26 19.23
CA GLU A 77 -9.86 28.38 19.05
C GLU A 77 -9.11 27.36 19.91
N ASN A 78 -9.53 27.18 21.17
CA ASN A 78 -8.94 26.20 22.07
C ASN A 78 -9.30 24.77 21.64
N ILE A 79 -10.51 24.55 21.13
CA ILE A 79 -10.93 23.24 20.58
C ILE A 79 -10.06 22.87 19.38
N ALA A 80 -9.81 23.81 18.47
CA ALA A 80 -8.95 23.61 17.31
C ALA A 80 -7.53 23.19 17.73
N GLN A 81 -6.96 23.90 18.71
CA GLN A 81 -5.65 23.58 19.28
C GLN A 81 -5.63 22.19 19.95
N GLU A 82 -6.61 21.86 20.78
CA GLU A 82 -6.69 20.56 21.47
C GLU A 82 -6.95 19.38 20.51
N CYS A 83 -7.69 19.61 19.43
CA CYS A 83 -8.02 18.59 18.44
C CYS A 83 -6.97 18.50 17.32
N GLY A 84 -6.01 19.43 17.25
CA GLY A 84 -4.96 19.45 16.22
C GLY A 84 -5.51 19.68 14.81
N ILE A 85 -6.61 20.42 14.70
CA ILE A 85 -7.28 20.75 13.43
C ILE A 85 -7.45 22.26 13.31
N SER A 86 -7.80 22.74 12.11
CA SER A 86 -8.04 24.17 11.90
C SER A 86 -9.39 24.60 12.49
N VAL A 87 -9.53 25.90 12.78
CA VAL A 87 -10.76 26.49 13.31
C VAL A 87 -11.92 26.31 12.33
N GLU A 88 -11.65 26.37 11.03
CA GLU A 88 -12.64 26.12 9.97
C GLU A 88 -13.18 24.71 10.07
N LYS A 89 -12.32 23.70 10.25
CA LYS A 89 -12.76 22.31 10.42
C LYS A 89 -13.55 22.09 11.70
N VAL A 90 -13.23 22.80 12.79
CA VAL A 90 -14.06 22.75 14.01
C VAL A 90 -15.45 23.31 13.74
N LYS A 91 -15.55 24.42 13.00
CA LYS A 91 -16.84 25.01 12.60
C LYS A 91 -17.63 24.06 11.70
N GLU A 92 -17.00 23.46 10.70
CA GLU A 92 -17.63 22.44 9.84
C GLU A 92 -18.17 21.23 10.62
N ILE A 93 -17.50 20.82 11.71
CA ILE A 93 -17.98 19.72 12.57
C ILE A 93 -19.18 20.14 13.43
N LEU A 94 -19.31 21.43 13.73
CA LEU A 94 -20.34 22.00 14.60
C LEU A 94 -21.56 22.56 13.84
N GLU A 95 -21.46 22.73 12.52
CA GLU A 95 -22.59 23.01 11.62
C GLU A 95 -23.57 21.81 11.56
#